data_AF-A0A954JSL3-F1
#
_entry.id   AF-A0A954JSL3-F1
#
_cell.length_a   1.000
_cell.length_b   1.000
_cell.length_c   1.000
_cell.angle_alpha   90.00
_cell.angle_beta   90.00
_cell.angle_gamma   90.00
#
_symmetry.space_group_name_H-M   'P 1'
#
loop_
_entity.id
_entity.type
_entity.pdbx_description
1 polymer ?
#
loop_
_entity_poly.entity_id
_entity_poly.type
_entity_poly.pdbx_seq_one_letter_code
_entity_poly.pdbx_strand_id
1 'polypeptide(L)'
;LTKVTDDIYRQILGDSRISMAQIKNVTDSSFSQMVKDMDLFVLEGITPVTLGNFCRHGLQMSSLAMAMGTQLGLQKEHLAQLCIGCLVHDAGMVKINTSGMRGHQPVTPLESLELKKHPAITYDLLNESNEFPMVSRIIAYQIHERCDGSGYPRGKRANQIHPLAKIAAVADEFISLVSLAADQIETHPYQAVEQLIYGASQGTFDSGAVRALLQSISLYPVGSVVELNQGQLATVLRTNRTKYDAPVVSVLHPDGNSEIFNLQEHEDLRVIRAIPHAELEMLNL
;
A
#
# COMPACT_ATOMS: atom_id res chain seq x y z
N LEU A 1 2.57 15.80 -7.20
CA LEU A 1 3.52 14.75 -6.79
C LEU A 1 3.92 13.88 -7.97
N THR A 2 2.98 13.30 -8.71
CA THR A 2 3.20 12.36 -9.83
C THR A 2 4.30 12.78 -10.81
N LYS A 3 4.28 14.02 -11.31
CA LYS A 3 5.33 14.52 -12.24
C LYS A 3 6.74 14.49 -11.65
N VAL A 4 6.88 14.83 -10.36
CA VAL A 4 8.19 14.82 -9.67
C VAL A 4 8.64 13.38 -9.44
N THR A 5 7.73 12.48 -9.10
CA THR A 5 8.03 11.05 -8.96
C THR A 5 8.41 10.41 -10.29
N ASP A 6 7.70 10.74 -11.37
CA ASP A 6 8.02 10.29 -12.73
C ASP A 6 9.40 10.81 -13.17
N ASP A 7 9.76 12.05 -12.81
CA ASP A 7 11.08 12.61 -13.12
C ASP A 7 12.20 11.95 -12.30
N ILE A 8 11.96 11.58 -11.04
CA ILE A 8 12.89 10.78 -10.21
C ILE A 8 13.14 9.43 -10.89
N TYR A 9 12.09 8.72 -11.29
CA TYR A 9 12.22 7.43 -11.97
C TYR A 9 12.78 7.55 -13.39
N ARG A 10 12.53 8.65 -14.11
CA ARG A 10 13.18 8.92 -15.40
C ARG A 10 14.67 9.20 -15.26
N GLN A 11 15.10 9.87 -14.19
CA GLN A 11 16.53 10.02 -13.89
C GLN A 11 17.15 8.66 -13.55
N ILE A 12 16.43 7.82 -12.79
CA ILE A 12 16.81 6.42 -12.54
C ILE A 12 16.92 5.63 -13.86
N LEU A 13 15.97 5.81 -14.79
CA LEU A 13 15.94 5.16 -16.11
C LEU A 13 17.01 5.69 -17.10
N GLY A 14 17.45 6.94 -16.93
CA GLY A 14 18.35 7.64 -17.84
C GLY A 14 19.83 7.63 -17.43
N ASP A 15 20.24 6.71 -16.54
CA ASP A 15 21.60 6.64 -15.97
C ASP A 15 22.10 7.97 -15.37
N SER A 16 21.16 8.78 -14.87
CA SER A 16 21.46 10.02 -14.17
C SER A 16 21.50 9.77 -12.67
N ARG A 17 22.37 10.48 -11.94
CA ARG A 17 22.38 10.42 -10.47
C ARG A 17 20.99 10.74 -9.92
N ILE A 18 20.48 9.88 -9.04
CA ILE A 18 19.21 10.09 -8.36
C ILE A 18 19.31 11.34 -7.49
N SER A 19 18.46 12.35 -7.73
CA SER A 19 18.47 13.58 -6.96
C SER A 19 17.82 13.37 -5.59
N MET A 20 18.63 13.24 -4.54
CA MET A 20 18.12 13.19 -3.16
C MET A 20 17.35 14.46 -2.75
N ALA A 21 17.65 15.61 -3.37
CA ALA A 21 16.88 16.83 -3.16
C ALA A 21 15.42 16.69 -3.65
N GLN A 22 15.21 16.06 -4.80
CA GLN A 22 13.86 15.81 -5.33
C GLN A 22 13.09 14.80 -4.45
N ILE A 23 13.75 13.72 -4.04
CA ILE A 23 13.16 12.73 -3.15
C ILE A 23 12.76 13.39 -1.82
N LYS A 24 13.65 14.19 -1.22
CA LYS A 24 13.36 14.91 0.02
C LYS A 24 12.16 15.85 -0.13
N ASN A 25 12.05 16.56 -1.25
CA ASN A 25 10.89 17.43 -1.52
C ASN A 25 9.59 16.63 -1.62
N VAL A 26 9.61 15.45 -2.26
CA VAL A 26 8.45 14.54 -2.29
C VAL A 26 8.11 14.09 -0.87
N THR A 27 9.09 13.63 -0.10
CA THR A 27 8.90 13.21 1.29
C THR A 27 8.30 14.33 2.16
N ASP A 28 8.86 15.55 2.11
CA ASP A 28 8.35 16.71 2.87
C ASP A 28 6.92 17.11 2.45
N SER A 29 6.62 17.01 1.16
CA SER A 29 5.26 17.24 0.64
C SER A 29 4.28 16.16 1.11
N SER A 30 4.68 14.88 1.09
CA SER A 30 3.87 13.76 1.59
C SER A 30 3.55 13.93 3.07
N PHE A 31 4.51 14.36 3.89
CA PHE A 31 4.24 14.72 5.29
C PHE A 31 3.20 15.83 5.42
N SER A 32 3.33 16.88 4.61
CA SER A 32 2.43 18.04 4.67
C SER A 32 1.00 17.66 4.32
N GLN A 33 0.81 16.80 3.31
CA GLN A 33 -0.50 16.29 2.93
C GLN A 33 -1.08 15.35 3.99
N MET A 34 -0.26 14.42 4.49
CA MET A 34 -0.64 13.47 5.53
C MET A 34 -1.12 14.15 6.81
N VAL A 35 -0.43 15.22 7.25
CA VAL A 35 -0.81 16.01 8.43
C VAL A 35 -2.10 16.81 8.18
N LYS A 36 -2.30 17.28 6.95
CA LYS A 36 -3.49 18.07 6.59
C LYS A 36 -4.75 17.21 6.62
N ASP A 37 -4.72 16.05 5.98
CA ASP A 37 -5.81 15.09 5.97
C ASP A 37 -5.26 13.70 5.67
N MET A 38 -5.15 12.88 6.72
CA MET A 38 -4.63 11.53 6.60
C MET A 38 -5.58 10.60 5.85
N ASP A 39 -6.90 10.76 5.98
CA ASP A 39 -7.86 9.88 5.30
C ASP A 39 -7.80 10.11 3.79
N LEU A 40 -7.76 11.37 3.37
CA LEU A 40 -7.56 11.74 1.97
C LEU A 40 -6.19 11.29 1.44
N PHE A 41 -5.14 11.47 2.23
CA PHE A 41 -3.78 11.05 1.87
C PHE A 41 -3.68 9.54 1.64
N VAL A 42 -4.31 8.74 2.52
CA VAL A 42 -4.40 7.29 2.36
C VAL A 42 -5.26 6.93 1.16
N LEU A 43 -6.40 7.58 0.96
CA LEU A 43 -7.30 7.35 -0.17
C LEU A 43 -6.60 7.59 -1.52
N GLU A 44 -5.87 8.69 -1.66
CA GLU A 44 -5.04 8.98 -2.84
C GLU A 44 -3.96 7.92 -3.04
N GLY A 45 -3.38 7.42 -1.94
CA GLY A 45 -2.38 6.36 -1.96
C GLY A 45 -2.92 5.01 -2.40
N ILE A 46 -4.14 4.64 -2.01
CA ILE A 46 -4.72 3.32 -2.35
C ILE A 46 -5.56 3.33 -3.63
N THR A 47 -5.77 4.50 -4.24
CA THR A 47 -6.53 4.63 -5.49
C THR A 47 -5.85 3.82 -6.60
N PRO A 48 -6.52 2.83 -7.21
CA PRO A 48 -5.87 1.93 -8.13
C PRO A 48 -5.25 2.62 -9.36
N VAL A 49 -4.21 1.98 -9.88
CA VAL A 49 -3.39 2.50 -10.98
C VAL A 49 -3.10 1.40 -11.96
N THR A 50 -3.01 1.73 -13.24
CA THR A 50 -2.63 0.78 -14.29
C THR A 50 -1.28 0.14 -13.96
N LEU A 51 -1.18 -1.19 -14.10
CA LEU A 51 0.05 -1.93 -13.87
C LEU A 51 1.22 -1.39 -14.70
N GLY A 52 2.42 -1.49 -14.14
CA GLY A 52 3.68 -1.14 -14.83
C GLY A 52 4.18 0.29 -14.61
N ASN A 53 3.48 1.13 -13.85
CA ASN A 53 4.03 2.42 -13.40
C ASN A 53 4.71 2.29 -12.01
N PHE A 54 5.99 1.90 -12.01
CA PHE A 54 6.79 1.73 -10.79
C PHE A 54 6.84 3.00 -9.93
N CYS A 55 6.86 4.19 -10.55
CA CYS A 55 6.90 5.47 -9.86
C CYS A 55 5.65 5.73 -9.05
N ARG A 56 4.50 5.44 -9.67
CA ARG A 56 3.21 5.59 -9.02
C ARG A 56 3.04 4.55 -7.91
N HIS A 57 3.43 3.30 -8.14
CA HIS A 57 3.47 2.26 -7.10
C HIS A 57 4.29 2.68 -5.87
N GLY A 58 5.53 3.15 -6.08
CA GLY A 58 6.38 3.63 -5.01
C GLY A 58 5.77 4.79 -4.21
N LEU A 59 5.09 5.74 -4.89
CA LEU A 59 4.39 6.85 -4.21
C LEU A 59 3.22 6.34 -3.36
N GLN A 60 2.38 5.49 -3.92
CA GLN A 60 1.21 4.91 -3.25
C GLN A 60 1.60 4.13 -2.00
N MET A 61 2.59 3.25 -2.15
CA MET A 61 3.17 2.53 -1.04
C MET A 61 3.77 3.45 0.01
N SER A 62 4.49 4.51 -0.40
CA SER A 62 5.08 5.44 0.55
C SER A 62 4.00 6.13 1.39
N SER A 63 2.88 6.52 0.78
CA SER A 63 1.76 7.14 1.49
C SER A 63 1.15 6.18 2.51
N LEU A 64 0.84 4.95 2.09
CA LEU A 64 0.26 3.94 2.96
C LEU A 64 1.20 3.55 4.11
N ALA A 65 2.48 3.31 3.81
CA ALA A 65 3.49 2.95 4.79
C ALA A 65 3.74 4.08 5.81
N MET A 66 3.70 5.35 5.39
CA MET A 66 3.78 6.49 6.29
C MET A 66 2.57 6.57 7.24
N ALA A 67 1.37 6.33 6.74
CA ALA A 67 0.16 6.28 7.55
C ALA A 67 0.25 5.16 8.61
N MET A 68 0.63 3.95 8.18
CA MET A 68 0.86 2.80 9.07
C MET A 68 1.93 3.10 10.12
N GLY A 69 3.06 3.67 9.71
CA GLY A 69 4.12 4.08 10.60
C GLY A 69 3.67 5.11 11.65
N THR A 70 2.77 6.01 11.27
CA THR A 70 2.20 7.00 12.19
C THR A 70 1.33 6.32 13.24
N GLN A 71 0.52 5.33 12.86
CA GLN A 71 -0.28 4.53 13.80
C GLN A 71 0.59 3.76 14.81
N LEU A 72 1.79 3.34 14.36
CA LEU A 72 2.78 2.68 15.21
C LEU A 72 3.61 3.65 16.06
N GLY A 73 3.35 4.96 16.00
CA GLY A 73 4.06 5.97 16.78
C GLY A 73 5.50 6.23 16.30
N LEU A 74 5.79 5.95 15.03
CA LEU A 74 7.11 6.25 14.46
C LEU A 74 7.38 7.75 14.44
N GLN A 75 8.61 8.12 14.81
CA GLN A 75 9.09 9.49 14.72
C GLN A 75 9.29 9.92 13.27
N LYS A 76 9.31 11.23 13.05
CA LYS A 76 9.42 11.84 11.71
C LYS A 76 10.62 11.33 10.91
N GLU A 77 11.75 11.09 11.56
CA GLU A 77 12.98 10.58 10.93
C GLU A 77 12.78 9.17 10.36
N HIS A 78 12.13 8.28 11.12
CA HIS A 78 11.83 6.92 10.66
C HIS A 78 10.76 6.91 9.57
N LEU A 79 9.75 7.78 9.68
CA LEU A 79 8.74 7.98 8.63
C LEU A 79 9.37 8.48 7.33
N ALA A 80 10.35 9.39 7.41
CA ALA A 80 11.08 9.87 6.23
C ALA A 80 11.90 8.74 5.61
N GLN A 81 12.60 7.95 6.41
CA GLN A 81 13.37 6.81 5.90
C GLN A 81 12.49 5.74 5.26
N LEU A 82 11.32 5.47 5.84
CA LEU A 82 10.31 4.57 5.31
C LEU A 82 9.75 5.08 3.98
N CYS A 83 9.36 6.35 3.92
CA CYS A 83 8.91 7.01 2.69
C CYS A 83 9.94 6.88 1.57
N ILE A 84 11.19 7.25 1.84
CA ILE A 84 12.28 7.17 0.87
C ILE A 84 12.48 5.73 0.40
N GLY A 85 12.53 4.76 1.32
CA GLY A 85 12.70 3.35 0.98
C GLY A 85 11.61 2.82 0.05
N CYS A 86 10.35 3.16 0.32
CA CYS A 86 9.22 2.81 -0.55
C CYS A 86 9.28 3.50 -1.91
N LEU A 87 9.65 4.79 -1.95
CA LEU A 87 9.73 5.55 -3.20
C LEU A 87 10.78 5.03 -4.18
N VAL A 88 11.81 4.31 -3.70
CA VAL A 88 12.92 3.85 -4.56
C VAL A 88 13.05 2.33 -4.63
N HIS A 89 12.18 1.56 -3.97
CA HIS A 89 12.34 0.11 -3.84
C HIS A 89 12.50 -0.62 -5.19
N ASP A 90 11.76 -0.17 -6.21
CA ASP A 90 11.75 -0.71 -7.57
C ASP A 90 12.80 -0.09 -8.50
N ALA A 91 13.71 0.76 -8.00
CA ALA A 91 14.69 1.45 -8.86
C ALA A 91 15.55 0.47 -9.69
N GLY A 92 15.85 -0.71 -9.16
CA GLY A 92 16.60 -1.77 -9.84
C GLY A 92 15.87 -2.41 -11.01
N MET A 93 14.54 -2.28 -11.11
CA MET A 93 13.75 -2.80 -12.22
C MET A 93 14.19 -2.22 -13.57
N VAL A 94 14.79 -1.03 -13.58
CA VAL A 94 15.30 -0.38 -14.80
C VAL A 94 16.47 -1.13 -15.44
N LYS A 95 17.21 -1.92 -14.67
CA LYS A 95 18.35 -2.73 -15.14
C LYS A 95 17.92 -4.16 -15.50
N ILE A 96 16.67 -4.53 -15.24
CA ILE A 96 16.12 -5.83 -15.61
C ILE A 96 15.62 -5.75 -17.04
N ASN A 97 16.05 -6.69 -17.87
CA ASN A 97 15.60 -6.77 -19.24
C ASN A 97 14.16 -7.31 -19.29
N THR A 98 13.18 -6.40 -19.27
CA THR A 98 11.75 -6.73 -19.35
C THR A 98 11.26 -6.95 -20.79
N SER A 99 12.14 -6.96 -21.81
CA SER A 99 11.70 -7.04 -23.21
C SER A 99 11.00 -8.36 -23.59
N GLY A 100 11.15 -9.43 -22.80
CA GLY A 100 10.33 -10.66 -22.88
C GLY A 100 8.98 -10.58 -22.16
N MET A 101 8.84 -9.68 -21.19
CA MET A 101 7.64 -9.50 -20.34
C MET A 101 6.61 -8.59 -21.00
N ARG A 102 6.27 -8.86 -22.27
CA ARG A 102 5.29 -8.06 -23.02
C ARG A 102 3.93 -8.76 -23.06
N GLY A 103 2.90 -8.06 -22.55
CA GLY A 103 1.49 -8.47 -22.62
C GLY A 103 0.94 -9.05 -21.32
N HIS A 104 -0.31 -9.52 -21.35
CA HIS A 104 -1.01 -10.17 -20.22
C HIS A 104 -0.59 -11.64 -20.02
N GLN A 105 0.60 -12.03 -20.49
CA GLN A 105 1.07 -13.41 -20.39
C GLN A 105 1.60 -13.66 -18.96
N PRO A 106 1.32 -14.83 -18.36
CA PRO A 106 1.90 -15.19 -17.08
C PRO A 106 3.43 -15.16 -17.12
N VAL A 107 4.04 -14.56 -16.11
CA VAL A 107 5.50 -14.49 -15.94
C VAL A 107 6.06 -15.92 -15.81
N THR A 108 7.00 -16.28 -16.66
CA THR A 108 7.65 -17.60 -16.62
C THR A 108 8.52 -17.73 -15.36
N PRO A 109 8.85 -18.95 -14.91
CA PRO A 109 9.74 -19.15 -13.77
C PRO A 109 11.11 -18.46 -13.93
N LEU A 110 11.63 -18.42 -15.15
CA LEU A 110 12.90 -17.75 -15.47
C LEU A 110 12.78 -16.23 -15.36
N GLU A 111 11.71 -15.64 -15.90
CA GLU A 111 11.45 -14.20 -15.74
C GLU A 111 11.23 -13.82 -14.28
N SER A 112 10.52 -14.67 -13.50
CA SER A 112 10.35 -14.47 -12.06
C SER A 112 11.69 -14.46 -11.32
N LEU A 113 12.62 -15.35 -11.69
CA LEU A 113 13.98 -15.38 -11.14
C LEU A 113 14.78 -14.11 -11.47
N GLU A 114 14.63 -13.57 -12.68
CA GLU A 114 15.26 -12.30 -13.04
C GLU A 114 14.66 -11.12 -12.27
N LEU A 115 13.33 -11.03 -12.18
CA LEU A 115 12.62 -10.00 -11.42
C LEU A 115 13.04 -9.94 -9.95
N LYS A 116 13.23 -11.11 -9.32
CA LYS A 116 13.65 -11.21 -7.92
C LYS A 116 15.05 -10.65 -7.64
N LYS A 117 15.82 -10.27 -8.66
CA LYS A 117 17.11 -9.59 -8.52
C LYS A 117 16.98 -8.10 -8.26
N HIS A 118 15.85 -7.47 -8.61
CA HIS A 118 15.70 -6.01 -8.52
C HIS A 118 16.01 -5.43 -7.14
N PRO A 119 15.70 -6.07 -5.99
CA PRO A 119 15.98 -5.45 -4.69
C PRO A 119 17.49 -5.33 -4.44
N ALA A 120 18.26 -6.33 -4.88
CA ALA A 120 19.72 -6.31 -4.79
C ALA A 120 20.31 -5.21 -5.70
N ILE A 121 19.82 -5.12 -6.93
CA ILE A 121 20.23 -4.08 -7.88
C ILE A 121 19.88 -2.68 -7.32
N THR A 122 18.67 -2.50 -6.78
CA THR A 122 18.25 -1.27 -6.11
C THR A 122 19.23 -0.92 -4.99
N TYR A 123 19.55 -1.87 -4.12
CA TYR A 123 20.47 -1.64 -3.01
C TYR A 123 21.86 -1.18 -3.48
N ASP A 124 22.38 -1.78 -4.55
CA ASP A 124 23.69 -1.42 -5.12
C ASP A 124 23.65 -0.02 -5.74
N LEU A 125 22.61 0.30 -6.53
CA LEU A 125 22.41 1.64 -7.11
C LEU A 125 22.34 2.72 -6.03
N LEU A 126 21.62 2.46 -4.93
CA LEU A 126 21.51 3.40 -3.82
C LEU A 126 22.80 3.50 -2.98
N ASN A 127 23.70 2.52 -3.05
CA ASN A 127 25.00 2.57 -2.37
C ASN A 127 26.03 3.42 -3.10
N GLU A 128 25.85 3.67 -4.40
CA GLU A 128 26.74 4.55 -5.17
C GLU A 128 26.67 6.02 -4.73
N SER A 129 25.59 6.40 -4.03
CA SER A 129 25.43 7.70 -3.39
C SER A 129 25.43 7.60 -1.87
N ASN A 130 26.27 8.42 -1.23
CA ASN A 130 26.30 8.55 0.24
C ASN A 130 25.11 9.36 0.79
N GLU A 131 24.22 9.87 -0.06
CA GLU A 131 23.10 10.71 0.34
C GLU A 131 21.88 9.90 0.83
N PHE A 132 21.78 8.62 0.47
CA PHE A 132 20.67 7.76 0.89
C PHE A 132 20.87 7.23 2.32
N PRO A 133 19.89 7.40 3.21
CA PRO A 133 19.95 6.79 4.53
C PRO A 133 20.09 5.27 4.44
N MET A 134 21.00 4.70 5.24
CA MET A 134 21.22 3.24 5.26
C MET A 134 19.93 2.46 5.50
N VAL A 135 19.06 2.95 6.39
CA VAL A 135 17.77 2.33 6.70
C VAL A 135 16.86 2.28 5.47
N SER A 136 16.78 3.36 4.67
CA SER A 136 15.98 3.38 3.44
C SER A 136 16.47 2.36 2.42
N ARG A 137 17.79 2.18 2.30
CA ARG A 137 18.38 1.14 1.45
C ARG A 137 18.02 -0.27 1.92
N ILE A 138 18.06 -0.49 3.24
CA ILE A 138 17.66 -1.78 3.84
C ILE A 138 16.18 -2.06 3.59
N ILE A 139 15.31 -1.05 3.70
CA ILE A 139 13.87 -1.19 3.41
C ILE A 139 13.67 -1.61 1.95
N ALA A 140 14.25 -0.87 1.00
CA ALA A 140 14.18 -1.20 -0.43
C ALA A 140 14.67 -2.63 -0.72
N TYR A 141 15.75 -3.06 -0.06
CA TYR A 141 16.31 -4.41 -0.24
C TYR A 141 15.42 -5.53 0.32
N GLN A 142 14.67 -5.26 1.40
CA GLN A 142 13.95 -6.29 2.17
C GLN A 142 12.42 -6.24 2.01
N ILE A 143 11.89 -5.34 1.19
CA ILE A 143 10.43 -5.13 1.06
C ILE A 143 9.68 -6.40 0.60
N HIS A 144 10.33 -7.26 -0.16
CA HIS A 144 9.77 -8.54 -0.61
C HIS A 144 10.16 -9.75 0.26
N GLU A 145 10.83 -9.53 1.39
CA GLU A 145 11.04 -10.58 2.38
C GLU A 145 9.71 -10.89 3.09
N ARG A 146 9.55 -12.12 3.58
CA ARG A 146 8.35 -12.58 4.29
C ARG A 146 8.77 -13.23 5.61
N CYS A 147 7.99 -13.04 6.67
CA CYS A 147 8.39 -13.42 8.04
C CYS A 147 8.62 -14.93 8.21
N ASP A 148 7.98 -15.76 7.38
CA ASP A 148 8.15 -17.21 7.30
C ASP A 148 9.38 -17.66 6.49
N GLY A 149 10.07 -16.74 5.82
CA GLY A 149 11.23 -16.99 4.95
C GLY A 149 10.90 -17.34 3.50
N SER A 150 9.62 -17.27 3.09
CA SER A 150 9.19 -17.54 1.71
C SER A 150 9.54 -16.40 0.72
N GLY A 151 9.89 -15.23 1.25
CA GLY A 151 10.22 -14.04 0.48
C GLY A 151 11.62 -14.05 -0.15
N TYR A 152 12.00 -12.91 -0.72
CA TYR A 152 13.25 -12.71 -1.46
C TYR A 152 13.80 -11.30 -1.16
N PRO A 153 15.09 -10.99 -1.43
CA PRO A 153 16.09 -11.80 -2.15
C PRO A 153 16.83 -12.85 -1.31
N ARG A 154 16.78 -12.80 0.03
CA ARG A 154 17.58 -13.70 0.89
C ARG A 154 16.77 -14.73 1.67
N GLY A 155 15.44 -14.69 1.62
CA GLY A 155 14.59 -15.60 2.39
C GLY A 155 14.74 -15.38 3.90
N LYS A 156 14.88 -14.11 4.31
CA LYS A 156 15.02 -13.72 5.71
C LYS A 156 13.77 -14.08 6.48
N ARG A 157 13.95 -14.58 7.71
CA ARG A 157 12.84 -14.83 8.65
C ARG A 157 12.61 -13.62 9.56
N ALA A 158 11.47 -13.57 10.22
CA ALA A 158 10.95 -12.42 10.97
C ALA A 158 11.99 -11.57 11.74
N ASN A 159 12.88 -12.19 12.52
CA ASN A 159 13.90 -11.48 13.33
C ASN A 159 15.09 -10.94 12.52
N GLN A 160 15.22 -11.33 11.25
CA GLN A 160 16.27 -10.90 10.32
C GLN A 160 15.80 -9.79 9.37
N ILE A 161 14.50 -9.48 9.38
CA ILE A 161 13.87 -8.42 8.58
C ILE A 161 13.78 -7.15 9.43
N HIS A 162 14.22 -6.03 8.87
CA HIS A 162 14.15 -4.74 9.53
C HIS A 162 12.69 -4.37 9.84
N PRO A 163 12.37 -3.82 11.03
CA PRO A 163 10.98 -3.49 11.39
C PRO A 163 10.26 -2.61 10.37
N LEU A 164 10.94 -1.59 9.85
CA LEU A 164 10.37 -0.71 8.81
C LEU A 164 10.17 -1.43 7.47
N ALA A 165 10.99 -2.43 7.14
CA ALA A 165 10.81 -3.22 5.93
C ALA A 165 9.56 -4.12 6.02
N LYS A 166 9.21 -4.59 7.23
CA LYS A 166 7.96 -5.34 7.46
C LYS A 166 6.71 -4.49 7.24
N ILE A 167 6.76 -3.22 7.64
CA ILE A 167 5.69 -2.24 7.37
C ILE A 167 5.56 -2.05 5.86
N ALA A 168 6.69 -1.79 5.19
CA ALA A 168 6.73 -1.60 3.75
C ALA A 168 6.23 -2.84 2.98
N ALA A 169 6.58 -4.06 3.43
CA ALA A 169 6.15 -5.31 2.81
C ALA A 169 4.62 -5.50 2.82
N VAL A 170 3.96 -5.11 3.91
CA VAL A 170 2.49 -5.15 4.02
C VAL A 170 1.85 -4.09 3.13
N ALA A 171 2.43 -2.89 3.07
CA ALA A 171 1.95 -1.83 2.17
C ALA A 171 2.11 -2.24 0.69
N ASP A 172 3.23 -2.86 0.33
CA ASP A 172 3.52 -3.37 -1.02
C ASP A 172 2.53 -4.42 -1.49
N GLU A 173 2.31 -5.43 -0.65
CA GLU A 173 1.35 -6.48 -0.96
C GLU A 173 -0.07 -5.90 -1.12
N PHE A 174 -0.48 -4.99 -0.21
CA PHE A 174 -1.79 -4.36 -0.30
C PHE A 174 -1.98 -3.59 -1.61
N ILE A 175 -1.04 -2.70 -1.96
CA ILE A 175 -1.13 -1.89 -3.18
C ILE A 175 -1.06 -2.77 -4.44
N SER A 176 -0.24 -3.83 -4.41
CA SER A 176 -0.13 -4.79 -5.51
C SER A 176 -1.46 -5.51 -5.74
N LEU A 177 -2.10 -6.02 -4.68
CA LEU A 177 -3.41 -6.69 -4.76
C LEU A 177 -4.50 -5.75 -5.28
N VAL A 178 -4.55 -4.51 -4.78
CA VAL A 178 -5.51 -3.49 -5.23
C VAL A 178 -5.27 -3.05 -6.68
N SER A 179 -4.02 -2.97 -7.12
CA SER A 179 -3.68 -2.57 -8.49
C SER A 179 -3.97 -3.68 -9.50
N LEU A 180 -3.63 -4.94 -9.17
CA LEU A 180 -3.99 -6.12 -9.98
C LEU A 180 -5.50 -6.20 -10.21
N ALA A 181 -6.27 -5.90 -9.16
CA ALA A 181 -7.71 -5.90 -9.23
C ALA A 181 -8.29 -4.85 -10.16
N ALA A 182 -7.70 -3.67 -10.26
CA ALA A 182 -8.20 -2.66 -11.16
C ALA A 182 -8.06 -3.07 -12.63
N ASP A 183 -7.06 -3.89 -12.94
CA ASP A 183 -6.87 -4.45 -14.27
C ASP A 183 -7.71 -5.72 -14.52
N GLN A 184 -8.25 -6.36 -13.47
CA GLN A 184 -9.02 -7.63 -13.56
C GLN A 184 -10.46 -7.56 -13.02
N ILE A 185 -10.93 -6.41 -12.52
CA ILE A 185 -12.26 -6.14 -11.92
C ILE A 185 -12.58 -6.96 -10.64
N GLU A 186 -11.83 -8.02 -10.33
CA GLU A 186 -12.27 -9.06 -9.38
C GLU A 186 -11.84 -8.87 -7.90
N THR A 187 -10.90 -7.97 -7.57
CA THR A 187 -10.33 -7.89 -6.20
C THR A 187 -10.51 -6.54 -5.48
N HIS A 188 -11.49 -6.43 -4.60
CA HIS A 188 -11.70 -5.19 -3.85
C HIS A 188 -10.66 -4.96 -2.74
N PRO A 189 -10.43 -3.70 -2.33
CA PRO A 189 -9.58 -3.37 -1.19
C PRO A 189 -9.85 -4.21 0.07
N TYR A 190 -11.11 -4.57 0.36
CA TYR A 190 -11.43 -5.44 1.51
C TYR A 190 -10.87 -6.87 1.36
N GLN A 191 -10.84 -7.44 0.14
CA GLN A 191 -10.28 -8.76 -0.09
C GLN A 191 -8.75 -8.75 0.05
N ALA A 192 -8.11 -7.66 -0.35
CA ALA A 192 -6.68 -7.46 -0.07
C ALA A 192 -6.41 -7.43 1.44
N VAL A 193 -7.29 -6.80 2.23
CA VAL A 193 -7.22 -6.84 3.69
C VAL A 193 -7.38 -8.26 4.23
N GLU A 194 -8.38 -9.02 3.78
CA GLU A 194 -8.62 -10.41 4.21
C GLU A 194 -7.40 -11.31 3.95
N GLN A 195 -6.79 -11.19 2.77
CA GLN A 195 -5.58 -11.94 2.42
C GLN A 195 -4.41 -11.60 3.35
N LEU A 196 -4.23 -10.33 3.70
CA LEU A 196 -3.17 -9.90 4.62
C LEU A 196 -3.42 -10.37 6.06
N ILE A 197 -4.66 -10.36 6.53
CA ILE A 197 -5.04 -10.92 7.84
C ILE A 197 -4.73 -12.42 7.86
N TYR A 198 -5.14 -13.14 6.82
CA TYR A 198 -4.85 -14.56 6.70
C TYR A 198 -3.35 -14.83 6.66
N GLY A 199 -2.58 -14.09 5.85
CA GLY A 199 -1.13 -14.20 5.78
C GLY A 199 -0.44 -13.90 7.11
N ALA A 200 -0.93 -12.93 7.88
CA ALA A 200 -0.45 -12.70 9.25
C ALA A 200 -0.75 -13.88 10.19
N SER A 201 -1.93 -14.51 10.06
CA SER A 201 -2.28 -15.72 10.84
C SER A 201 -1.36 -16.92 10.53
N GLN A 202 -0.83 -16.99 9.31
CA GLN A 202 0.13 -18.01 8.88
C GLN A 202 1.59 -17.63 9.19
N GLY A 203 1.85 -16.41 9.69
CA GLY A 203 3.19 -15.92 9.98
C GLY A 203 3.97 -15.42 8.76
N THR A 204 3.33 -15.27 7.60
CA THR A 204 3.92 -14.70 6.38
C THR A 204 4.17 -13.20 6.53
N PHE A 205 3.23 -12.48 7.16
CA PHE A 205 3.34 -11.04 7.45
C PHE A 205 3.44 -10.76 8.94
N ASP A 206 4.06 -9.63 9.29
CA ASP A 206 4.13 -9.17 10.68
C ASP A 206 2.74 -8.68 11.14
N SER A 207 2.23 -9.26 12.22
CA SER A 207 0.89 -8.95 12.73
C SER A 207 0.76 -7.52 13.24
N GLY A 208 1.84 -6.90 13.71
CA GLY A 208 1.88 -5.49 14.09
C GLY A 208 1.74 -4.58 12.87
N ALA A 209 2.42 -4.91 11.78
CA ALA A 209 2.29 -4.20 10.51
C ALA A 209 0.88 -4.35 9.90
N VAL A 210 0.30 -5.55 9.89
CA VAL A 210 -1.08 -5.76 9.40
C VAL A 210 -2.11 -5.04 10.27
N ARG A 211 -1.92 -5.00 11.59
CA ARG A 211 -2.78 -4.17 12.47
C ARG A 211 -2.67 -2.68 12.15
N ALA A 212 -1.46 -2.18 11.88
CA ALA A 212 -1.26 -0.79 11.49
C ALA A 212 -1.93 -0.45 10.16
N LEU A 213 -1.96 -1.41 9.21
CA LEU A 213 -2.74 -1.28 7.98
C LEU A 213 -4.22 -1.09 8.30
N LEU A 214 -4.82 -1.99 9.09
CA LEU A 214 -6.23 -1.91 9.48
C LEU A 214 -6.59 -0.58 10.16
N GLN A 215 -5.70 -0.05 10.99
CA GLN A 215 -5.89 1.26 11.63
C GLN A 215 -5.72 2.45 10.67
N SER A 216 -5.09 2.24 9.52
CA SER A 216 -4.84 3.27 8.50
C SER A 216 -5.92 3.31 7.43
N ILE A 217 -6.39 2.15 6.96
CA ILE A 217 -7.37 2.04 5.86
C ILE A 217 -8.76 1.57 6.32
N SER A 218 -8.96 1.17 7.58
CA SER A 218 -10.16 0.44 8.04
C SER A 218 -10.26 -0.99 7.46
N LEU A 219 -11.02 -1.87 8.12
CA LEU A 219 -11.39 -3.17 7.56
C LEU A 219 -12.25 -3.00 6.29
N TYR A 220 -13.05 -1.93 6.28
CA TYR A 220 -13.84 -1.49 5.15
C TYR A 220 -13.29 -0.12 4.71
N PRO A 221 -12.44 -0.05 3.67
CA PRO A 221 -11.86 1.19 3.21
C PRO A 221 -12.89 2.20 2.72
N VAL A 222 -12.53 3.50 2.77
CA VAL A 222 -13.36 4.59 2.25
C VAL A 222 -13.78 4.30 0.81
N GLY A 223 -15.07 4.49 0.53
CA GLY A 223 -15.70 4.13 -0.74
C GLY A 223 -16.25 2.70 -0.81
N SER A 224 -15.93 1.82 0.14
CA SER A 224 -16.57 0.49 0.21
C SER A 224 -18.07 0.62 0.47
N VAL A 225 -18.87 -0.23 -0.17
CA VAL A 225 -20.28 -0.40 0.17
C VAL A 225 -20.42 -1.59 1.11
N VAL A 226 -21.17 -1.39 2.20
CA VAL A 226 -21.34 -2.38 3.27
C VAL A 226 -22.81 -2.61 3.58
N GLU A 227 -23.14 -3.84 3.98
CA GLU A 227 -24.45 -4.18 4.56
C GLU A 227 -24.38 -4.07 6.08
N LEU A 228 -25.32 -3.32 6.67
CA LEU A 228 -25.48 -3.20 8.11
C LEU A 228 -26.38 -4.32 8.66
N ASN A 229 -26.27 -4.60 9.96
CA ASN A 229 -27.05 -5.64 10.65
C ASN A 229 -28.57 -5.45 10.65
N GLN A 230 -29.05 -4.29 10.22
CA GLN A 230 -30.47 -3.99 10.05
C GLN A 230 -30.89 -4.04 8.56
N GLY A 231 -30.02 -4.51 7.66
CA GLY A 231 -30.29 -4.75 6.24
C GLY A 231 -30.12 -3.53 5.33
N GLN A 232 -29.72 -2.36 5.87
CA GLN A 232 -29.42 -1.20 5.04
C GLN A 232 -28.05 -1.32 4.37
N LEU A 233 -27.95 -0.76 3.17
CA LEU A 233 -26.68 -0.53 2.50
C LEU A 233 -26.13 0.85 2.85
N ALA A 234 -24.82 0.93 3.04
CA ALA A 234 -24.15 2.18 3.36
C ALA A 234 -22.79 2.29 2.66
N THR A 235 -22.41 3.51 2.29
CA THR A 235 -21.07 3.80 1.74
C THR A 235 -20.15 4.28 2.84
N VAL A 236 -18.96 3.71 2.96
CA VAL A 236 -17.96 4.14 3.93
C VAL A 236 -17.42 5.52 3.55
N LEU A 237 -17.59 6.50 4.45
CA LEU A 237 -17.10 7.87 4.28
C LEU A 237 -15.76 8.11 4.97
N ARG A 238 -15.55 7.58 6.19
CA ARG A 238 -14.33 7.78 6.98
C ARG A 238 -13.98 6.57 7.83
N THR A 239 -12.71 6.48 8.21
CA THR A 239 -12.20 5.42 9.07
C THR A 239 -12.25 5.81 10.55
N ASN A 240 -12.49 4.85 11.43
CA ASN A 240 -12.31 5.02 12.88
C ASN A 240 -11.04 4.30 13.33
N ARG A 241 -9.99 5.06 13.62
CA ARG A 241 -8.63 4.54 13.90
C ARG A 241 -8.57 3.63 15.11
N THR A 242 -9.40 3.91 16.11
CA THR A 242 -9.52 3.13 17.35
C THR A 242 -10.36 1.87 17.19
N LYS A 243 -11.25 1.82 16.18
CA LYS A 243 -12.18 0.72 15.93
C LYS A 243 -12.32 0.50 14.41
N TYR A 244 -11.38 -0.26 13.85
CA TYR A 244 -11.20 -0.44 12.40
C TYR A 244 -12.36 -1.14 11.70
N ASP A 245 -13.25 -1.80 12.44
CA ASP A 245 -14.44 -2.51 11.95
C ASP A 245 -15.72 -1.67 12.04
N ALA A 246 -15.66 -0.46 12.60
CA ALA A 246 -16.80 0.42 12.81
C ALA A 246 -16.56 1.79 12.15
N PRO A 247 -16.57 1.90 10.81
CA PRO A 247 -16.33 3.16 10.10
C PRO A 247 -17.47 4.19 10.24
N VAL A 248 -17.25 5.41 9.74
CA VAL A 248 -18.32 6.38 9.49
C VAL A 248 -18.93 6.09 8.13
N VAL A 249 -20.24 5.90 8.06
CA VAL A 249 -20.96 5.47 6.85
C VAL A 249 -22.09 6.42 6.48
N SER A 250 -22.42 6.48 5.19
CA SER A 250 -23.60 7.15 4.65
C SER A 250 -24.62 6.09 4.25
N VAL A 251 -25.73 5.98 4.98
CA VAL A 251 -26.84 5.09 4.63
C VAL A 251 -27.66 5.76 3.53
N LEU A 252 -27.90 5.02 2.44
CA LEU A 252 -28.74 5.48 1.33
C LEU A 252 -30.17 5.00 1.58
N HIS A 253 -31.11 5.93 1.73
CA HIS A 253 -32.52 5.61 1.89
C HIS A 253 -33.23 5.51 0.53
N PRO A 254 -34.30 4.71 0.41
CA PRO A 254 -35.05 4.56 -0.84
C PRO A 254 -35.67 5.86 -1.37
N ASP A 255 -35.84 6.87 -0.52
CA ASP A 255 -36.35 8.20 -0.86
C ASP A 255 -35.27 9.15 -1.41
N GLY A 256 -34.02 8.69 -1.51
CA GLY A 256 -32.88 9.47 -1.99
C GLY A 256 -32.19 10.31 -0.92
N ASN A 257 -32.67 10.29 0.33
CA ASN A 257 -31.97 10.93 1.44
C ASN A 257 -30.78 10.08 1.90
N SER A 258 -29.77 10.76 2.44
CA SER A 258 -28.63 10.10 3.07
C SER A 258 -28.48 10.55 4.51
N GLU A 259 -28.24 9.60 5.40
CA GLU A 259 -27.96 9.85 6.80
C GLU A 259 -26.57 9.29 7.15
N ILE A 260 -25.78 10.09 7.88
CA ILE A 260 -24.40 9.75 8.24
C ILE A 260 -24.38 9.19 9.64
N PHE A 261 -23.83 8.00 9.80
CA PHE A 261 -23.68 7.33 11.08
C PHE A 261 -22.21 7.10 11.40
N ASN A 262 -21.79 7.44 12.61
CA ASN A 262 -20.51 7.00 13.17
C ASN A 262 -20.70 5.66 13.89
N LEU A 263 -20.37 4.53 13.25
CA LEU A 263 -20.60 3.20 13.84
C LEU A 263 -19.80 2.94 15.13
N GLN A 264 -18.80 3.78 15.46
CA GLN A 264 -18.13 3.70 16.75
C GLN A 264 -19.01 4.21 17.90
N GLU A 265 -19.94 5.13 17.62
CA GLU A 265 -20.84 5.75 18.60
C GLU A 265 -22.21 5.04 18.70
N HIS A 266 -22.51 4.14 17.75
CA HIS A 266 -23.76 3.38 17.68
C HIS A 266 -23.51 1.89 17.91
N GLU A 267 -23.84 1.37 19.10
CA GLU A 267 -23.65 -0.05 19.43
C GLU A 267 -24.64 -0.99 18.73
N ASP A 268 -25.78 -0.45 18.29
CA ASP A 268 -26.86 -1.17 17.61
C ASP A 268 -26.64 -1.35 16.11
N LEU A 269 -25.69 -0.61 15.53
CA LEU A 269 -25.33 -0.68 14.12
C LEU A 269 -23.92 -1.26 13.94
N ARG A 270 -23.81 -2.29 13.12
CA ARG A 270 -22.53 -2.88 12.74
C ARG A 270 -22.55 -3.38 11.31
N VAL A 271 -21.37 -3.38 10.69
CA VAL A 271 -21.18 -4.00 9.38
C VAL A 271 -21.29 -5.53 9.52
N ILE A 272 -22.09 -6.15 8.67
CA ILE A 272 -22.20 -7.61 8.54
C ILE A 272 -21.25 -8.12 7.46
N ARG A 273 -21.21 -7.42 6.32
CA ARG A 273 -20.34 -7.76 5.20
C ARG A 273 -20.08 -6.55 4.29
N ALA A 274 -19.01 -6.62 3.53
CA ALA A 274 -18.83 -5.77 2.35
C ALA A 274 -19.67 -6.32 1.19
N ILE A 275 -20.18 -5.43 0.35
CA ILE A 275 -20.89 -5.80 -0.89
C ILE A 275 -19.88 -5.82 -2.05
N PRO A 276 -19.69 -6.97 -2.74
CA PRO A 276 -18.85 -7.02 -3.94
C PRO A 276 -19.44 -6.19 -5.09
N HIS A 277 -18.61 -5.62 -5.95
CA HIS A 277 -19.09 -4.79 -7.07
C HIS A 277 -20.02 -5.52 -8.04
N ALA A 278 -19.79 -6.81 -8.29
CA ALA A 278 -20.70 -7.62 -9.10
C ALA A 278 -22.13 -7.65 -8.53
N GLU A 279 -22.30 -7.53 -7.21
CA GLU A 279 -23.61 -7.41 -6.57
C GLU A 279 -24.15 -5.98 -6.64
N LEU A 280 -23.29 -4.95 -6.56
CA LEU A 280 -23.68 -3.55 -6.75
C LEU A 280 -24.25 -3.29 -8.16
N GLU A 281 -23.61 -3.85 -9.19
CA GLU A 281 -24.10 -3.78 -10.58
C GLU A 281 -25.50 -4.40 -10.71
N MET A 282 -25.77 -5.51 -10.01
CA MET A 282 -27.10 -6.14 -9.99
C MET A 282 -28.15 -5.31 -9.25
N LEU A 283 -27.71 -4.47 -8.30
CA LEU A 283 -28.56 -3.60 -7.49
C LEU A 283 -28.79 -2.21 -8.11
N ASN A 284 -28.19 -1.91 -9.28
CA ASN A 284 -28.18 -0.58 -9.91
C ASN A 284 -27.64 0.53 -8.98
N LEU A 285 -26.63 0.21 -8.16
CA LEU A 285 -25.96 1.13 -7.23
C LEU A 285 -24.52 1.41 -7.64
#